data_AF-A0A838Q9I1-F1
#
_entry.id   AF-A0A838Q9I1-F1
#
_cell.length_a   1.000
_cell.length_b   1.000
_cell.length_c   1.000
_cell.angle_alpha   90.00
_cell.angle_beta   90.00
_cell.angle_gamma   90.00
#
_symmetry.space_group_name_H-M   'P 1'
#
loop_
_entity.id
_entity.type
_entity.pdbx_description
1 polymer ?
#
loop_
_entity_poly.entity_id
_entity_poly.type
_entity_poly.pdbx_seq_one_letter_code
_entity_poly.pdbx_strand_id
1 'polypeptide(L)' 'MEWKGERRFSSGREGRPPILLDGDGLAGPSPPEALLCALASCVSVDVVDILAKRRTPVESLEVEVTGERVDT' A
#
# COMPACT_ATOMS: atom_id res chain seq x y z
N MET A 1 -0.61 -5.43 15.76
CA MET A 1 -0.61 -3.96 15.61
C MET A 1 -0.46 -3.35 16.98
N GLU A 2 0.33 -2.30 17.09
CA GLU A 2 0.68 -1.61 18.33
C GLU A 2 0.49 -0.10 18.14
N TRP A 3 -0.21 0.55 19.05
CA TRP A 3 -0.35 2.01 19.06
C TRP A 3 0.94 2.65 19.59
N LYS A 4 1.41 3.70 18.93
CA LYS A 4 2.70 4.36 19.23
C LYS A 4 2.55 5.78 19.78
N GLY A 5 1.34 6.15 20.21
CA GLY A 5 1.01 7.54 20.57
C GLY A 5 0.24 8.25 19.46
N GLU A 6 -0.52 9.28 19.83
CA GLU A 6 -1.28 10.12 18.89
C GLU A 6 -2.15 9.27 17.94
N ARG A 7 -2.02 9.48 16.62
CA ARG A 7 -2.74 8.76 15.57
C ARG A 7 -1.84 7.75 14.85
N ARG A 8 -0.78 7.27 15.50
CA ARG A 8 0.24 6.40 14.90
C ARG A 8 0.09 4.94 15.32
N PHE A 9 0.15 4.04 14.34
CA PHE A 9 -0.02 2.60 14.50
C PHE A 9 1.09 1.85 13.77
N SER A 10 1.80 0.98 14.49
CA SER A 10 2.80 0.09 13.91
C SER A 10 2.22 -1.32 13.74
N SER A 11 2.37 -1.92 12.57
CA SER A 11 1.89 -3.28 12.28
C SER A 11 2.89 -4.07 11.46
N GLY A 12 3.12 -5.33 11.82
CA GLY A 12 4.07 -6.18 11.12
C GLY A 12 4.05 -7.61 11.69
N ARG A 13 4.58 -8.55 10.92
CA ARG A 13 4.90 -9.89 11.42
C ARG A 13 6.28 -9.87 12.07
N GLU A 14 6.48 -10.73 13.06
CA GLU A 14 7.80 -10.94 13.67
C GLU A 14 8.85 -11.26 12.58
N GLY A 15 10.03 -10.65 12.69
CA GLY A 15 11.12 -10.81 11.72
C GLY A 15 10.97 -10.03 10.40
N ARG A 16 9.96 -9.16 10.25
CA ARG A 16 9.81 -8.26 9.09
C ARG A 16 9.78 -6.79 9.52
N PRO A 17 10.21 -5.85 8.65
CA PRO A 17 10.02 -4.43 8.91
C PRO A 17 8.54 -4.13 9.17
N PRO A 18 8.21 -3.40 10.24
CA PRO A 18 6.85 -2.98 10.48
C PRO A 18 6.45 -1.88 9.50
N ILE A 19 5.16 -1.82 9.21
CA ILE A 19 4.51 -0.70 8.53
C ILE A 19 4.04 0.29 9.61
N LEU A 20 4.38 1.57 9.42
CA LEU A 20 3.85 2.66 10.22
C LEU A 20 2.71 3.32 9.46
N LEU A 21 1.53 3.37 10.08
CA LEU A 21 0.39 4.14 9.60
C LEU A 21 0.22 5.36 10.50
N ASP A 22 0.05 6.53 9.89
CA ASP A 22 -0.09 7.80 10.60
C ASP A 22 -1.36 8.51 10.14
N GLY A 23 -2.33 8.67 11.04
CA GLY A 23 -3.59 9.34 10.73
C GLY A 23 -3.46 10.80 10.26
N ASP A 24 -2.33 11.46 10.51
CA ASP A 24 -2.02 12.81 10.03
C ASP A 24 -1.14 12.82 8.77
N GLY A 25 -0.68 11.65 8.30
CA GLY A 25 0.14 11.52 7.09
C GLY A 25 1.58 12.06 7.21
N LEU A 26 2.06 12.37 8.41
CA LEU A 26 3.34 13.05 8.61
C LEU A 26 4.52 12.07 8.70
N ALA A 27 4.38 11.01 9.47
CA ALA A 27 5.41 10.00 9.71
C ALA A 27 5.30 8.76 8.82
N GLY A 28 4.21 8.63 8.07
CA GLY A 28 3.90 7.51 7.18
C GLY A 28 2.55 7.74 6.49
N PRO A 29 2.14 6.85 5.56
CA PRO A 29 0.85 6.98 4.90
C PRO A 29 -0.28 6.91 5.92
N SER A 30 -1.33 7.68 5.68
CA SER A 30 -2.57 7.53 6.40
C SER A 30 -3.20 6.17 6.09
N PRO A 31 -4.03 5.61 7.00
CA PRO A 31 -4.69 4.34 6.75
C PRO A 31 -5.45 4.27 5.41
N PRO A 32 -6.18 5.32 4.96
CA PRO A 32 -6.80 5.33 3.63
C PRO A 32 -5.79 5.32 2.47
N GLU A 33 -4.70 6.09 2.55
CA GLU A 33 -3.65 6.08 1.51
C GLU A 33 -2.99 4.70 1.42
N ALA A 34 -2.64 4.11 2.58
CA ALA A 34 -2.07 2.77 2.64
C ALA A 34 -3.03 1.72 2.07
N LEU A 35 -4.33 1.84 2.32
CA LEU A 35 -5.35 0.98 1.74
C LEU A 35 -5.41 1.11 0.22
N LEU A 36 -5.38 2.34 -0.32
CA LEU A 36 -5.41 2.59 -1.75
C LEU A 36 -4.15 2.02 -2.44
N CYS A 37 -2.97 2.24 -1.85
CA CYS A 37 -1.71 1.66 -2.33
C CYS A 37 -1.73 0.13 -2.30
N ALA A 38 -2.25 -0.47 -1.22
CA ALA A 38 -2.37 -1.92 -1.11
C ALA A 38 -3.27 -2.51 -2.21
N LEU A 39 -4.42 -1.88 -2.45
CA LEU A 39 -5.34 -2.29 -3.51
C LEU A 39 -4.68 -2.20 -4.90
N ALA A 40 -4.08 -1.05 -5.22
CA ALA A 40 -3.39 -0.85 -6.49
C ALA A 40 -2.24 -1.87 -6.67
N SER A 41 -1.47 -2.14 -5.62
CA SER A 41 -0.38 -3.11 -5.64
C SER A 41 -0.89 -4.54 -5.87
N CYS A 42 -1.98 -4.95 -5.21
CA CYS A 42 -2.56 -6.28 -5.40
C CYS A 42 -2.94 -6.53 -6.88
N VAL A 43 -3.62 -5.57 -7.52
CA VAL A 43 -3.99 -5.67 -8.93
C VAL A 43 -2.76 -5.63 -9.85
N SER A 44 -1.77 -4.81 -9.52
CA SER A 44 -0.54 -4.66 -10.32
C SER A 44 0.29 -5.94 -10.36
N VAL A 45 0.34 -6.69 -9.24
CA VAL A 45 1.02 -7.99 -9.18
C VAL A 45 0.43 -8.97 -10.19
N ASP A 46 -0.89 -9.01 -10.34
CA ASP A 46 -1.55 -9.88 -11.33
C ASP A 46 -1.12 -9.52 -12.76
N VAL A 47 -1.00 -8.22 -13.08
CA VAL A 47 -0.54 -7.76 -14.41
C VAL A 47 0.90 -8.23 -14.68
N VAL A 48 1.80 -8.03 -13.71
CA VAL A 48 3.20 -8.48 -13.81
C VAL A 48 3.26 -9.99 -14.05
N ASP A 49 2.50 -10.76 -13.26
CA ASP A 49 2.44 -12.22 -13.36
C ASP A 49 1.88 -12.71 -14.69
N ILE A 50 0.81 -12.08 -15.19
CA ILE A 50 0.20 -12.43 -16.47
C ILE A 50 1.19 -12.21 -17.61
N LEU A 51 1.84 -11.04 -17.65
CA LEU A 51 2.79 -10.70 -18.70
C LEU A 51 4.01 -11.63 -18.68
N ALA A 52 4.52 -11.97 -17.50
CA ALA A 52 5.56 -12.99 -17.34
C ALA A 52 5.11 -14.37 -17.83
N LYS A 53 3.91 -14.85 -17.44
CA LYS A 53 3.33 -16.14 -17.90
C LYS A 53 3.18 -16.19 -19.43
N ARG A 54 2.96 -15.04 -20.06
CA ARG A 54 2.85 -14.89 -21.53
C ARG A 54 4.20 -14.75 -22.24
N ARG A 55 5.32 -14.87 -21.52
CA ARG A 55 6.70 -14.72 -22.03
C ARG A 55 7.02 -13.30 -22.52
N THR A 56 6.35 -12.30 -21.97
CA THR A 56 6.59 -10.88 -22.25
C THR A 56 6.76 -10.14 -20.92
N PRO A 57 7.85 -10.35 -20.17
CA PRO A 57 8.03 -9.73 -18.86
C PRO A 57 8.10 -8.20 -18.97
N VAL A 58 7.53 -7.51 -17.98
CA VAL A 58 7.60 -6.04 -17.90
C VAL A 58 9.00 -5.58 -17.51
N GLU A 59 9.49 -4.52 -18.15
CA GLU A 59 10.72 -3.84 -17.75
C GLU A 59 10.43 -2.66 -16.79
N SER A 60 9.26 -2.04 -16.94
CA SER A 60 8.75 -0.99 -16.04
C SER A 60 7.22 -1.02 -16.01
N LEU A 61 6.64 -0.77 -14.83
CA LEU A 61 5.20 -0.58 -14.64
C LEU A 61 4.99 0.61 -13.70
N GLU A 62 4.21 1.57 -14.14
CA GLU A 62 3.73 2.69 -13.34
C GLU A 62 2.21 2.62 -13.27
N VAL A 63 1.66 2.86 -12.08
CA VAL A 63 0.22 2.80 -11.84
C VAL A 63 -0.21 4.05 -11.09
N GLU A 64 -1.03 4.85 -11.75
CA GLU A 64 -1.73 5.96 -11.14
C GLU A 64 -3.06 5.46 -10.55
N VAL A 65 -3.32 5.80 -9.30
CA VAL A 65 -4.55 5.40 -8.60
C VAL A 65 -5.14 6.60 -7.88
N THR A 66 -6.44 6.78 -8.06
CA THR A 66 -7.23 7.82 -7.40
C THR A 66 -8.35 7.15 -6.62
N GLY A 67 -8.57 7.60 -5.39
CA GLY A 67 -9.69 7.19 -4.56
C GLY A 67 -10.44 8.41 -4.06
N GLU A 68 -11.76 8.36 -4.11
CA GLU A 68 -12.62 9.38 -3.50
C GLU A 68 -13.20 8.81 -2.20
N ARG A 69 -13.10 9.61 -1.14
CA ARG A 69 -13.74 9.32 0.14
C ARG A 69 -14.69 10.46 0.43
N VAL A 70 -15.93 10.12 0.77
CA VAL A 70 -16.92 11.12 1.19
C VAL A 70 -16.42 11.77 2.48
N ASP A 71 -16.24 13.09 2.45
CA ASP A 71 -15.84 13.91 3.58
C ASP A 71 -17.03 14.24 4.50
N THR A 72 -17.97 13.31 4.66
CA THR A 72 -19.27 13.52 5.32
C THR A 72 -20.17 14.55 4.62
#